data_AF-A0A1I8C1F2-F1
#
_entry.id   AF-A0A1I8C1F2-F1
#
_cell.length_a   1.000
_cell.length_b   1.000
_cell.length_c   1.000
_cell.angle_alpha   90.00
_cell.angle_beta   90.00
_cell.angle_gamma   90.00
#
_symmetry.space_group_name_H-M   'P 1'
#
loop_
_entity.id
_entity.type
_entity.pdbx_description
1 polymer ?
#
loop_
_entity_poly.entity_id
_entity_poly.type
_entity_poly.pdbx_seq_one_letter_code
_entity_poly.pdbx_strand_id
1 'polypeptide(L)'
;MLRGTALFVLLFAIWTSLNYCVMSEETIVGYGRHTMVNNKITQLGSAKRIANNNEDLQDYKGTENACDRSELQTPFVRMDVPLISLKRISNWYLEFNASLSNDNKEIKECLQPMPNGLNANLVPFAYSIGLEHFEKLKEGPYEENISCDKDACLNSGGECLKPQGLEFGWGYNKDKVHVSMQPSESKILSPKLFLYFTVGEPNVCGCPHKKDRVNNLKSVINVHVDDHISWFRVEKVERNCYVSFSSCKPLCINNDEDLIEEGLIKPITWKIEDKSHVGSYYDELLAFYLLPQKASFQRDGKNIKRNVPLNGPNCKIEIKFSGQDYKLLINEKEEPSTEPSTLSTIKPWWKKSTTSHDFNIITTTTKSRNWKYFWLRPTKKSNRDKYITFALVVVNIILLVSLVSVLCWCCFCREEKK
;
A
#
# COMPACT_ATOMS: atom_id res chain seq x y z
N MET A 1 -50.50 26.60 -16.89
CA MET A 1 -49.72 25.37 -16.63
C MET A 1 -48.28 25.43 -17.16
N LEU A 2 -48.01 25.61 -18.46
CA LEU A 2 -46.66 25.47 -19.06
C LEU A 2 -45.45 26.11 -18.33
N ARG A 3 -45.61 27.24 -17.63
CA ARG A 3 -44.51 27.86 -16.87
C ARG A 3 -43.97 27.00 -15.70
N GLY A 4 -44.79 26.11 -15.13
CA GLY A 4 -44.36 25.25 -14.02
C GLY A 4 -43.47 24.09 -14.45
N THR A 5 -43.83 23.39 -15.54
CA THR A 5 -43.05 22.25 -16.07
C THR A 5 -41.68 22.68 -16.58
N ALA A 6 -41.57 23.83 -17.25
CA ALA A 6 -40.28 24.35 -17.71
C ALA A 6 -39.31 24.60 -16.53
N LEU A 7 -39.80 25.20 -15.43
CA LEU A 7 -38.99 25.42 -14.23
C LEU A 7 -38.57 24.11 -13.58
N PHE A 8 -39.47 23.12 -13.49
CA PHE A 8 -39.17 21.82 -12.88
C PHE A 8 -38.12 21.03 -13.68
N VAL A 9 -38.21 21.03 -15.02
CA VAL A 9 -37.20 20.39 -15.89
C VAL A 9 -35.85 21.09 -15.77
N LEU A 10 -35.82 22.42 -15.71
CA LEU A 10 -34.58 23.19 -15.51
C LEU A 10 -33.94 22.87 -14.16
N LEU A 11 -34.72 22.86 -13.07
CA LEU A 11 -34.24 22.53 -11.73
C LEU A 11 -33.78 21.06 -11.63
N PHE A 12 -34.46 20.13 -12.29
CA PHE A 12 -34.03 18.73 -12.35
C PHE A 12 -32.72 18.57 -13.13
N ALA A 13 -32.57 19.24 -14.28
CA ALA A 13 -31.32 19.24 -15.05
C ALA A 13 -30.15 19.80 -14.24
N ILE A 14 -30.35 20.94 -13.55
CA ILE A 14 -29.37 21.54 -12.63
C ILE A 14 -29.06 20.60 -11.46
N TRP A 15 -30.05 19.95 -10.86
CA TRP A 15 -29.83 19.02 -9.75
C TRP A 15 -29.06 17.77 -10.22
N THR A 16 -29.37 17.21 -11.39
CA THR A 16 -28.61 16.08 -11.94
C THR A 16 -27.18 16.47 -12.33
N SER A 17 -26.95 17.65 -12.93
CA SER A 17 -25.58 18.08 -13.28
C SER A 17 -24.73 18.40 -12.06
N LEU A 18 -25.32 18.98 -10.99
CA LEU A 18 -24.62 19.19 -9.72
C LEU A 18 -24.26 17.88 -9.01
N ASN A 19 -25.14 16.86 -9.03
CA ASN A 19 -24.83 15.55 -8.46
C ASN A 19 -23.86 14.71 -9.32
N TYR A 20 -23.74 14.99 -10.62
CA TYR A 20 -22.74 14.36 -11.49
C TYR A 20 -21.35 15.01 -11.44
N CYS A 21 -21.17 16.06 -10.63
CA CYS A 21 -19.84 16.53 -10.24
C CYS A 21 -19.23 15.54 -9.22
N VAL A 22 -18.88 14.35 -9.70
CA VAL A 22 -18.07 13.39 -8.95
C VAL A 22 -16.71 14.05 -8.72
N MET A 23 -16.51 14.58 -7.52
CA MET A 23 -15.24 15.12 -7.07
C MET A 23 -14.23 13.98 -7.11
N SER A 24 -13.39 13.96 -8.14
CA SER A 24 -12.34 12.96 -8.31
C SER A 24 -11.36 13.11 -7.15
N GLU A 25 -11.23 12.06 -6.33
CA GLU A 25 -10.46 12.12 -5.10
C GLU A 25 -8.97 12.28 -5.42
N GLU A 26 -8.44 13.46 -5.13
CA GLU A 26 -7.02 13.76 -5.28
C GLU A 26 -6.26 13.15 -4.10
N THR A 27 -5.30 12.28 -4.40
CA THR A 27 -4.53 11.54 -3.40
C THR A 27 -3.04 11.66 -3.69
N ILE A 28 -2.23 11.75 -2.63
CA ILE A 28 -0.77 11.82 -2.75
C ILE A 28 -0.20 10.42 -2.59
N VAL A 29 0.72 10.02 -3.49
CA VAL A 29 1.32 8.69 -3.51
C VAL A 29 2.85 8.76 -3.57
N GLY A 30 3.51 7.80 -2.91
CA GLY A 30 4.96 7.60 -2.95
C GLY A 30 5.79 8.68 -2.23
N TYR A 31 7.07 8.38 -2.00
CA TYR A 31 8.08 9.28 -1.40
C TYR A 31 8.15 10.65 -2.10
N GLY A 32 8.12 10.66 -3.44
CA GLY A 32 8.17 11.86 -4.29
C GLY A 32 6.92 12.71 -4.29
N ARG A 33 5.87 12.31 -3.54
CA ARG A 33 4.60 13.05 -3.39
C ARG A 33 3.91 13.32 -4.72
N HIS A 34 3.72 12.28 -5.53
CA HIS A 34 3.03 12.38 -6.81
C HIS A 34 1.53 12.58 -6.60
N THR A 35 0.89 13.40 -7.42
CA THR A 35 -0.56 13.59 -7.38
C THR A 35 -1.24 12.52 -8.24
N MET A 36 -2.11 11.75 -7.59
CA MET A 36 -2.97 10.77 -8.22
C MET A 36 -4.42 11.25 -8.25
N VAL A 37 -5.06 11.13 -9.40
CA VAL A 37 -6.48 11.40 -9.62
C VAL A 37 -7.06 10.27 -10.47
N ASN A 38 -8.19 9.68 -10.04
CA ASN A 38 -8.86 8.58 -10.75
C ASN A 38 -7.92 7.40 -11.09
N ASN A 39 -7.08 6.98 -10.14
CA ASN A 39 -6.07 5.91 -10.26
C ASN A 39 -4.96 6.15 -11.31
N LYS A 40 -4.70 7.41 -11.68
CA LYS A 40 -3.61 7.81 -12.58
C LYS A 40 -2.78 8.94 -11.99
N ILE A 41 -1.50 8.97 -12.31
CA ILE A 41 -0.58 10.03 -11.89
C ILE A 41 -0.69 11.21 -12.86
N THR A 42 -1.40 12.25 -12.46
CA THR A 42 -1.64 13.45 -13.27
C THR A 42 -0.50 14.45 -13.18
N GLN A 43 0.27 14.42 -12.08
CA GLN A 43 1.44 15.26 -11.87
C GLN A 43 2.50 14.48 -11.06
N LEU A 44 3.73 14.42 -11.56
CA LEU A 44 4.87 13.95 -10.80
C LEU A 44 5.32 15.04 -9.80
N GLY A 45 5.65 14.63 -8.58
CA GLY A 45 6.23 15.51 -7.57
C GLY A 45 7.76 15.64 -7.71
N SER A 46 8.47 15.66 -6.59
CA SER A 46 9.93 15.89 -6.59
C SER A 46 10.71 14.76 -7.27
N ALA A 47 10.31 13.51 -7.03
CA ALA A 47 11.02 12.33 -7.52
C ALA A 47 10.61 11.96 -8.96
N LYS A 48 11.01 12.78 -9.94
CA LYS A 48 10.70 12.59 -11.37
C LYS A 48 11.90 12.17 -12.23
N ARG A 49 13.10 12.08 -11.66
CA ARG A 49 14.33 11.70 -12.36
C ARG A 49 14.60 10.20 -12.20
N ILE A 50 14.92 9.50 -13.30
CA ILE A 50 15.40 8.11 -13.23
C ILE A 50 16.85 8.09 -12.74
N ALA A 51 17.14 7.24 -11.74
CA ALA A 51 18.51 6.94 -11.33
C ALA A 51 19.17 5.96 -12.32
N ASN A 52 20.38 6.31 -12.80
CA ASN A 52 21.11 5.54 -13.82
C ASN A 52 22.37 4.85 -13.25
N ASN A 53 22.93 5.38 -12.17
CA ASN A 53 24.17 4.91 -11.55
C ASN A 53 24.10 5.00 -10.00
N ASN A 54 25.21 4.76 -9.29
CA ASN A 54 25.22 4.80 -7.82
C ASN A 54 25.49 6.20 -7.25
N GLU A 55 26.02 7.09 -8.08
CA GLU A 55 26.26 8.50 -7.80
C GLU A 55 24.91 9.26 -7.70
N ASP A 56 23.96 8.92 -8.56
CA ASP A 56 22.57 9.35 -8.54
C ASP A 56 21.85 9.01 -7.23
N LEU A 57 22.27 7.96 -6.52
CA LEU A 57 21.66 7.57 -5.24
C LEU A 57 22.09 8.47 -4.08
N GLN A 58 23.18 9.24 -4.21
CA GLN A 58 23.65 10.08 -3.11
C GLN A 58 22.67 11.21 -2.78
N ASP A 59 21.89 11.66 -3.77
CA ASP A 59 20.82 12.67 -3.61
C ASP A 59 19.60 12.14 -2.84
N TYR A 60 19.43 10.81 -2.80
CA TYR A 60 18.34 10.13 -2.12
C TYR A 60 18.72 9.75 -0.67
N LYS A 61 19.98 9.37 -0.43
CA LYS A 61 20.50 9.00 0.90
C LYS A 61 20.42 10.17 1.88
N GLY A 62 20.19 9.88 3.16
CA GLY A 62 20.00 10.90 4.19
C GLY A 62 18.71 11.75 4.11
N THR A 63 17.84 11.57 3.09
CA THR A 63 16.53 12.25 3.05
C THR A 63 15.49 11.53 3.92
N GLU A 64 14.46 12.25 4.39
CA GLU A 64 13.48 11.69 5.32
C GLU A 64 12.68 10.53 4.68
N ASN A 65 12.66 9.36 5.34
CA ASN A 65 12.12 8.08 4.85
C ASN A 65 12.93 7.37 3.74
N ALA A 66 14.07 7.90 3.30
CA ALA A 66 14.95 7.21 2.35
C ALA A 66 15.91 6.23 3.02
N CYS A 67 16.65 5.46 2.22
CA CYS A 67 17.57 4.43 2.71
C CYS A 67 19.03 4.66 2.28
N ASP A 68 19.93 4.73 3.27
CA ASP A 68 21.38 4.89 3.08
C ASP A 68 22.06 3.71 2.34
N ARG A 69 21.42 2.53 2.36
CA ARG A 69 21.95 1.27 1.81
C ARG A 69 21.46 0.92 0.40
N SER A 70 20.66 1.78 -0.23
CA SER A 70 20.26 1.58 -1.63
C SER A 70 21.47 1.51 -2.57
N GLU A 71 21.39 0.62 -3.56
CA GLU A 71 22.46 0.26 -4.50
C GLU A 71 21.84 -0.11 -5.87
N LEU A 72 22.29 0.52 -6.95
CA LEU A 72 22.05 0.05 -8.31
C LEU A 72 23.13 -0.98 -8.65
N GLN A 73 22.76 -2.25 -8.64
CA GLN A 73 23.65 -3.37 -8.92
C GLN A 73 23.15 -4.09 -10.18
N THR A 74 23.49 -3.53 -11.35
CA THR A 74 23.06 -4.04 -12.67
C THR A 74 23.20 -5.57 -12.77
N PRO A 75 22.13 -6.32 -13.09
CA PRO A 75 20.83 -5.88 -13.64
C PRO A 75 19.70 -5.69 -12.60
N PHE A 76 19.99 -5.27 -11.36
CA PHE A 76 19.01 -5.15 -10.26
C PHE A 76 19.01 -3.78 -9.57
N VAL A 77 17.87 -3.42 -8.97
CA VAL A 77 17.73 -2.34 -7.99
C VAL A 77 17.62 -2.97 -6.60
N ARG A 78 18.56 -2.66 -5.68
CA ARG A 78 18.58 -3.19 -4.30
C ARG A 78 17.98 -2.18 -3.30
N MET A 79 17.17 -2.68 -2.37
CA MET A 79 16.48 -1.91 -1.34
C MET A 79 16.64 -2.52 0.06
N ASP A 80 16.73 -1.63 1.06
CA ASP A 80 16.58 -1.97 2.49
C ASP A 80 15.39 -1.21 3.17
N VAL A 81 14.87 -0.06 2.65
CA VAL A 81 13.60 0.61 3.10
C VAL A 81 12.85 1.36 1.93
N PRO A 82 11.74 2.15 2.08
CA PRO A 82 10.69 2.25 1.05
C PRO A 82 11.10 3.05 -0.21
N LEU A 83 10.58 2.60 -1.36
CA LEU A 83 11.04 2.96 -2.68
C LEU A 83 9.87 3.38 -3.59
N ILE A 84 10.12 4.29 -4.52
CA ILE A 84 9.31 4.39 -5.74
C ILE A 84 10.11 3.79 -6.90
N SER A 85 9.50 2.90 -7.65
CA SER A 85 9.96 2.53 -8.98
C SER A 85 8.97 3.02 -10.03
N LEU A 86 9.47 3.51 -11.15
CA LEU A 86 8.73 3.30 -12.39
C LEU A 86 8.76 1.81 -12.74
N LYS A 87 7.69 1.32 -13.32
CA LYS A 87 7.61 0.02 -13.96
C LYS A 87 7.53 0.21 -15.48
N ARG A 88 8.13 -0.71 -16.22
CA ARG A 88 7.97 -0.86 -17.67
C ARG A 88 6.62 -1.50 -17.97
N ILE A 89 6.03 -1.22 -19.14
CA ILE A 89 4.84 -1.95 -19.62
C ILE A 89 5.21 -3.43 -19.86
N SER A 90 5.03 -4.25 -18.83
CA SER A 90 5.22 -5.69 -18.87
C SER A 90 4.44 -6.37 -17.74
N ASN A 91 3.33 -6.99 -18.12
CA ASN A 91 2.46 -7.89 -17.34
C ASN A 91 1.79 -7.28 -16.09
N TRP A 92 0.64 -7.84 -15.74
CA TRP A 92 -0.24 -7.46 -14.62
C TRP A 92 0.23 -8.04 -13.26
N TYR A 93 1.54 -8.21 -13.07
CA TYR A 93 2.14 -8.71 -11.83
C TYR A 93 3.32 -7.88 -11.32
N LEU A 94 3.64 -8.07 -10.05
CA LEU A 94 4.76 -7.53 -9.30
C LEU A 94 5.69 -8.68 -8.91
N GLU A 95 6.98 -8.62 -9.30
CA GLU A 95 7.97 -9.64 -8.96
C GLU A 95 9.22 -9.02 -8.35
N PHE A 96 9.70 -9.61 -7.24
CA PHE A 96 10.98 -9.25 -6.63
C PHE A 96 11.68 -10.45 -5.99
N ASN A 97 13.01 -10.39 -5.94
CA ASN A 97 13.80 -11.32 -5.14
C ASN A 97 13.92 -10.78 -3.73
N ALA A 98 13.47 -11.54 -2.73
CA ALA A 98 13.76 -11.25 -1.33
C ALA A 98 14.81 -12.24 -0.81
N SER A 99 15.75 -11.77 0.00
CA SER A 99 16.84 -12.61 0.47
C SER A 99 17.29 -12.27 1.88
N LEU A 100 17.80 -13.28 2.58
CA LEU A 100 18.15 -13.23 4.00
C LEU A 100 19.56 -13.79 4.19
N SER A 101 20.40 -13.08 4.95
CA SER A 101 21.81 -13.42 5.17
C SER A 101 22.30 -12.99 6.55
N ASN A 102 23.49 -13.45 6.94
CA ASN A 102 24.11 -13.16 8.24
C ASN A 102 25.59 -12.75 8.08
N ASP A 103 25.84 -11.75 7.23
CA ASP A 103 27.17 -11.17 6.95
C ASP A 103 28.33 -12.20 6.93
N ASN A 104 28.23 -13.13 5.98
CA ASN A 104 29.16 -14.25 5.69
C ASN A 104 29.18 -15.42 6.70
N LYS A 105 28.26 -15.46 7.66
CA LYS A 105 28.05 -16.62 8.56
C LYS A 105 26.82 -17.46 8.18
N GLU A 106 26.62 -18.58 8.86
CA GLU A 106 25.38 -19.37 8.75
C GLU A 106 24.15 -18.53 9.13
N ILE A 107 23.07 -18.65 8.35
CA ILE A 107 21.78 -18.01 8.66
C ILE A 107 21.13 -18.59 9.92
N LYS A 108 21.56 -19.78 10.37
CA LYS A 108 21.15 -20.40 11.64
C LYS A 108 21.32 -19.50 12.87
N GLU A 109 22.35 -18.65 12.92
CA GLU A 109 22.60 -17.80 14.09
C GLU A 109 21.59 -16.65 14.23
N CYS A 110 20.98 -16.20 13.12
CA CYS A 110 20.04 -15.08 13.11
C CYS A 110 18.57 -15.50 12.87
N LEU A 111 18.35 -16.66 12.25
CA LEU A 111 17.04 -17.31 12.19
C LEU A 111 16.63 -17.85 13.57
N GLN A 112 15.34 -18.08 13.75
CA GLN A 112 14.77 -18.62 14.98
C GLN A 112 13.90 -19.85 14.69
N PRO A 113 13.73 -20.77 15.65
CA PRO A 113 13.02 -22.03 15.43
C PRO A 113 11.50 -21.85 15.33
N MET A 114 10.87 -22.57 14.41
CA MET A 114 9.42 -22.64 14.25
C MET A 114 8.73 -23.24 15.50
N PRO A 115 7.49 -22.84 15.86
CA PRO A 115 6.61 -21.94 15.11
C PRO A 115 6.92 -20.45 15.31
N ASN A 116 7.47 -20.06 16.47
CA ASN A 116 7.65 -18.65 16.83
C ASN A 116 8.78 -17.95 16.06
N GLY A 117 9.58 -18.70 15.30
CA GLY A 117 10.75 -18.19 14.60
C GLY A 117 10.48 -17.13 13.52
N LEU A 118 9.30 -17.16 12.89
CA LEU A 118 8.89 -16.18 11.88
C LEU A 118 8.92 -14.74 12.44
N ASN A 119 8.54 -14.57 13.71
CA ASN A 119 8.50 -13.27 14.39
C ASN A 119 9.83 -12.50 14.35
N ALA A 120 10.95 -13.21 14.26
CA ALA A 120 12.29 -12.61 14.30
C ALA A 120 12.79 -12.12 12.94
N ASN A 121 12.16 -12.56 11.84
CA ASN A 121 12.59 -12.27 10.46
C ASN A 121 11.38 -12.18 9.52
N LEU A 122 10.32 -11.51 9.97
CA LEU A 122 9.19 -11.11 9.14
C LEU A 122 9.51 -9.79 8.43
N VAL A 123 8.84 -9.52 7.32
CA VAL A 123 8.98 -8.32 6.51
C VAL A 123 7.59 -7.87 6.09
N PRO A 124 6.94 -6.98 6.86
CA PRO A 124 5.72 -6.34 6.41
C PRO A 124 6.04 -5.32 5.30
N PHE A 125 5.22 -5.29 4.27
CA PHE A 125 5.30 -4.36 3.16
C PHE A 125 3.90 -4.04 2.61
N ALA A 126 3.80 -2.94 1.87
CA ALA A 126 2.65 -2.63 1.04
C ALA A 126 3.16 -2.09 -0.29
N TYR A 127 2.29 -1.96 -1.28
CA TYR A 127 2.65 -1.36 -2.56
C TYR A 127 1.41 -0.66 -3.13
N SER A 128 1.61 0.35 -3.99
CA SER A 128 0.56 1.09 -4.70
C SER A 128 -0.65 1.50 -3.84
N ILE A 129 -0.37 1.96 -2.62
CA ILE A 129 -1.32 2.59 -1.70
C ILE A 129 -1.07 4.10 -1.57
N GLY A 130 -2.12 4.85 -1.26
CA GLY A 130 -2.04 6.28 -0.93
C GLY A 130 -1.27 6.55 0.36
N LEU A 131 -0.65 7.73 0.46
CA LEU A 131 0.21 8.11 1.59
C LEU A 131 -0.53 8.04 2.93
N GLU A 132 -1.80 8.46 2.98
CA GLU A 132 -2.62 8.37 4.21
C GLU A 132 -2.85 6.90 4.65
N HIS A 133 -2.98 5.97 3.70
CA HIS A 133 -3.10 4.55 4.02
C HIS A 133 -1.73 3.97 4.45
N PHE A 134 -0.63 4.42 3.87
CA PHE A 134 0.72 4.04 4.30
C PHE A 134 1.01 4.49 5.74
N GLU A 135 0.72 5.75 6.10
CA GLU A 135 0.89 6.23 7.48
C GLU A 135 0.01 5.46 8.48
N LYS A 136 -1.19 5.00 8.06
CA LYS A 136 -2.02 4.10 8.86
C LYS A 136 -1.34 2.74 9.08
N LEU A 137 -0.91 2.07 8.01
CA LEU A 137 -0.27 0.74 8.11
C LEU A 137 1.04 0.76 8.91
N LYS A 138 1.81 1.86 8.86
CA LYS A 138 3.03 2.01 9.67
C LYS A 138 2.80 1.83 11.16
N GLU A 139 1.70 2.35 11.70
CA GLU A 139 1.51 2.46 13.14
C GLU A 139 1.21 1.13 13.84
N GLY A 140 0.74 0.15 13.10
CA GLY A 140 0.36 -1.16 13.60
C GLY A 140 -1.01 -1.59 13.10
N PRO A 141 -1.32 -2.88 13.21
CA PRO A 141 -2.61 -3.41 12.81
C PRO A 141 -3.68 -3.03 13.85
N TYR A 142 -4.57 -2.10 13.48
CA TYR A 142 -5.52 -1.53 14.45
C TYR A 142 -6.64 -2.49 14.85
N GLU A 143 -6.90 -2.59 16.16
CA GLU A 143 -8.14 -3.14 16.69
C GLU A 143 -9.32 -2.17 16.43
N GLU A 144 -10.17 -2.51 15.45
CA GLU A 144 -11.59 -2.12 15.48
C GLU A 144 -12.42 -3.40 15.67
N ASN A 145 -13.63 -3.27 16.25
CA ASN A 145 -14.62 -4.35 16.32
C ASN A 145 -15.23 -4.63 14.93
N ILE A 146 -14.41 -5.08 14.00
CA ILE A 146 -14.80 -5.43 12.65
C ILE A 146 -15.37 -6.84 12.63
N SER A 147 -16.53 -6.98 12.00
CA SER A 147 -17.06 -8.27 11.58
C SER A 147 -16.45 -8.63 10.23
N CYS A 148 -15.39 -9.44 10.25
CA CYS A 148 -15.28 -10.51 9.25
C CYS A 148 -16.59 -11.33 9.27
N ASP A 149 -16.84 -12.15 8.23
CA ASP A 149 -17.87 -13.19 8.36
C ASP A 149 -17.53 -14.07 9.57
N LYS A 150 -18.33 -13.91 10.62
CA LYS A 150 -18.09 -14.53 11.93
C LYS A 150 -18.32 -16.03 11.85
N ASP A 151 -19.25 -16.46 11.02
CA ASP A 151 -19.60 -17.88 10.95
C ASP A 151 -18.56 -18.63 10.13
N ALA A 152 -18.05 -18.06 9.03
CA ALA A 152 -16.92 -18.65 8.32
C ALA A 152 -15.65 -18.70 9.21
N CYS A 153 -15.27 -17.58 9.82
CA CYS A 153 -13.99 -17.47 10.53
C CYS A 153 -13.98 -18.18 11.90
N LEU A 154 -15.02 -18.02 12.72
CA LEU A 154 -15.04 -18.54 14.09
C LEU A 154 -15.33 -20.05 14.14
N ASN A 155 -16.09 -20.60 13.17
CA ASN A 155 -16.26 -22.07 13.07
C ASN A 155 -14.94 -22.79 12.73
N SER A 156 -13.99 -22.10 12.07
CA SER A 156 -12.61 -22.57 11.88
C SER A 156 -11.67 -22.21 13.05
N GLY A 157 -12.19 -21.60 14.13
CA GLY A 157 -11.42 -21.19 15.31
C GLY A 157 -10.44 -20.05 15.06
N GLY A 158 -10.64 -19.26 14.00
CA GLY A 158 -9.73 -18.21 13.57
C GLY A 158 -9.83 -16.89 14.35
N GLU A 159 -8.87 -16.00 14.12
CA GLU A 159 -8.93 -14.61 14.58
C GLU A 159 -9.20 -13.67 13.39
N CYS A 160 -10.24 -12.83 13.52
CA CYS A 160 -10.55 -11.78 12.56
C CYS A 160 -9.60 -10.58 12.74
N LEU A 161 -9.12 -10.02 11.63
CA LEU A 161 -8.22 -8.89 11.56
C LEU A 161 -8.71 -7.82 10.59
N LYS A 162 -8.14 -6.61 10.76
CA LYS A 162 -8.15 -5.59 9.72
C LYS A 162 -7.27 -5.98 8.52
N PRO A 163 -7.49 -5.32 7.37
CA PRO A 163 -6.43 -5.03 6.43
C PRO A 163 -5.12 -4.67 7.11
N GLN A 164 -4.06 -5.34 6.68
CA GLN A 164 -2.67 -5.11 7.03
C GLN A 164 -1.84 -5.23 5.75
N GLY A 165 -0.57 -4.81 5.79
CA GLY A 165 0.34 -5.05 4.69
C GLY A 165 0.48 -6.54 4.34
N LEU A 166 1.01 -6.81 3.14
CA LEU A 166 1.53 -8.13 2.81
C LEU A 166 2.79 -8.39 3.61
N GLU A 167 3.04 -9.64 3.97
CA GLU A 167 4.15 -10.01 4.81
C GLU A 167 4.75 -11.33 4.35
N PHE A 168 6.08 -11.39 4.25
CA PHE A 168 6.81 -12.65 4.13
C PHE A 168 7.83 -12.76 5.27
N GLY A 169 8.34 -13.95 5.53
CA GLY A 169 9.41 -14.10 6.52
C GLY A 169 9.98 -15.50 6.64
N TRP A 170 11.06 -15.62 7.41
CA TRP A 170 11.83 -16.84 7.54
C TRP A 170 11.89 -17.35 8.99
N GLY A 171 11.88 -18.67 9.12
CA GLY A 171 12.27 -19.38 10.33
C GLY A 171 13.00 -20.68 9.96
N TYR A 172 13.23 -21.56 10.93
CA TYR A 172 13.76 -22.90 10.64
C TYR A 172 13.07 -24.03 11.41
N ASN A 173 13.08 -25.22 10.82
CA ASN A 173 12.68 -26.45 11.50
C ASN A 173 13.72 -27.52 11.19
N LYS A 174 14.31 -28.11 12.23
CA LYS A 174 15.50 -28.98 12.16
C LYS A 174 16.62 -28.29 11.37
N ASP A 175 16.93 -28.78 10.17
CA ASP A 175 17.99 -28.32 9.28
C ASP A 175 17.47 -27.50 8.08
N LYS A 176 16.14 -27.42 7.87
CA LYS A 176 15.53 -26.67 6.76
C LYS A 176 15.22 -25.23 7.14
N VAL A 177 15.43 -24.33 6.18
CA VAL A 177 14.80 -23.01 6.18
C VAL A 177 13.32 -23.16 5.84
N HIS A 178 12.45 -22.45 6.56
CA HIS A 178 11.01 -22.37 6.31
C HIS A 178 10.63 -20.93 5.98
N VAL A 179 9.74 -20.75 5.02
CA VAL A 179 9.29 -19.45 4.52
C VAL A 179 7.78 -19.32 4.71
N SER A 180 7.33 -18.24 5.34
CA SER A 180 5.92 -17.89 5.50
C SER A 180 5.56 -16.73 4.59
N MET A 181 4.29 -16.67 4.20
CA MET A 181 3.66 -15.53 3.52
C MET A 181 2.25 -15.33 4.10
N GLN A 182 1.80 -14.09 4.24
CA GLN A 182 0.45 -13.74 4.68
C GLN A 182 0.06 -12.31 4.27
N PRO A 183 -1.24 -12.01 4.11
CA PRO A 183 -2.34 -12.97 3.96
C PRO A 183 -2.15 -13.82 2.71
N SER A 184 -2.53 -15.10 2.75
CA SER A 184 -2.61 -15.93 1.53
C SER A 184 -4.07 -16.20 1.18
N GLU A 185 -4.33 -16.49 -0.09
CA GLU A 185 -5.62 -17.03 -0.53
C GLU A 185 -5.70 -18.51 -0.14
N SER A 186 -6.76 -18.89 0.58
CA SER A 186 -7.13 -20.28 0.80
C SER A 186 -8.47 -20.59 0.15
N LYS A 187 -8.65 -21.85 -0.27
CA LYS A 187 -9.87 -22.35 -0.91
C LYS A 187 -10.46 -23.48 -0.08
N ILE A 188 -11.33 -23.12 0.85
CA ILE A 188 -12.12 -24.12 1.57
C ILE A 188 -13.22 -24.64 0.63
N LEU A 189 -12.96 -25.80 0.04
CA LEU A 189 -13.96 -26.63 -0.64
C LEU A 189 -14.94 -27.21 0.39
N SER A 190 -15.90 -26.39 0.82
CA SER A 190 -17.01 -26.83 1.66
C SER A 190 -17.96 -27.74 0.86
N PRO A 191 -18.22 -28.99 1.29
CA PRO A 191 -19.10 -29.91 0.55
C PRO A 191 -20.60 -29.59 0.68
N LYS A 192 -20.97 -28.48 1.35
CA LYS A 192 -22.37 -28.08 1.59
C LYS A 192 -22.77 -26.74 0.99
N LEU A 193 -21.80 -25.94 0.52
CA LEU A 193 -22.05 -24.55 0.12
C LEU A 193 -20.94 -24.13 -0.86
N PHE A 194 -21.28 -23.35 -1.89
CA PHE A 194 -20.36 -23.01 -2.98
C PHE A 194 -19.06 -22.37 -2.46
N LEU A 195 -17.95 -22.68 -3.13
CA LEU A 195 -16.56 -22.26 -2.83
C LEU A 195 -16.45 -20.91 -2.11
N TYR A 196 -16.03 -20.95 -0.84
CA TYR A 196 -15.59 -19.76 -0.13
C TYR A 196 -14.09 -19.56 -0.33
N PHE A 197 -13.74 -18.32 -0.70
CA PHE A 197 -12.37 -17.85 -0.79
C PHE A 197 -12.04 -17.16 0.54
N THR A 198 -11.27 -17.82 1.40
CA THR A 198 -10.85 -17.27 2.68
C THR A 198 -9.56 -16.47 2.48
N VAL A 199 -9.71 -15.24 1.97
CA VAL A 199 -8.62 -14.27 1.94
C VAL A 199 -8.24 -13.91 3.38
N GLY A 200 -6.96 -14.06 3.70
CA GLY A 200 -6.45 -13.89 5.05
C GLY A 200 -5.81 -15.15 5.63
N GLU A 201 -6.20 -16.34 5.14
CA GLU A 201 -5.71 -17.60 5.69
C GLU A 201 -4.18 -17.70 5.53
N PRO A 202 -3.42 -17.70 6.63
CA PRO A 202 -1.98 -17.56 6.57
C PRO A 202 -1.32 -18.94 6.52
N ASN A 203 -0.33 -19.08 5.64
CA ASN A 203 0.58 -20.22 5.65
C ASN A 203 1.61 -20.13 6.82
N VAL A 204 1.16 -19.86 8.06
CA VAL A 204 2.01 -19.70 9.28
C VAL A 204 2.89 -20.92 9.51
N CYS A 205 2.36 -22.09 9.17
CA CYS A 205 3.09 -23.34 9.15
C CYS A 205 4.00 -23.35 7.90
N GLY A 206 4.95 -22.40 7.88
CA GLY A 206 5.68 -21.95 6.70
C GLY A 206 6.27 -23.08 5.86
N CYS A 207 6.24 -22.91 4.55
CA CYS A 207 6.66 -23.93 3.61
C CYS A 207 8.19 -24.13 3.67
N PRO A 208 8.70 -25.37 3.77
CA PRO A 208 10.14 -25.61 3.70
C PRO A 208 10.71 -25.18 2.34
N HIS A 209 11.87 -24.52 2.33
CA HIS A 209 12.54 -24.15 1.09
C HIS A 209 13.16 -25.38 0.40
N LYS A 210 12.95 -25.54 -0.92
CA LYS A 210 13.38 -26.72 -1.71
C LYS A 210 14.88 -27.01 -1.64
N LYS A 211 15.70 -26.00 -1.32
CA LYS A 211 17.17 -26.06 -1.38
C LYS A 211 17.89 -25.50 -0.16
N ASP A 212 17.24 -24.69 0.69
CA ASP A 212 17.98 -23.89 1.67
C ASP A 212 17.99 -24.57 3.04
N ARG A 213 19.19 -24.71 3.57
CA ARG A 213 19.46 -25.27 4.90
C ARG A 213 19.93 -24.17 5.84
N VAL A 214 19.79 -24.40 7.13
CA VAL A 214 20.16 -23.41 8.16
C VAL A 214 21.66 -23.04 8.13
N ASN A 215 22.51 -23.95 7.65
CA ASN A 215 23.95 -23.75 7.47
C ASN A 215 24.33 -23.10 6.14
N ASN A 216 23.37 -22.67 5.32
CA ASN A 216 23.66 -21.79 4.18
C ASN A 216 24.08 -20.39 4.69
N LEU A 217 24.90 -19.67 3.91
CA LEU A 217 25.26 -18.27 4.23
C LEU A 217 24.16 -17.26 3.83
N LYS A 218 23.23 -17.69 2.96
CA LYS A 218 22.12 -16.88 2.42
C LYS A 218 20.94 -17.77 2.02
N SER A 219 19.73 -17.25 2.16
CA SER A 219 18.51 -17.78 1.54
C SER A 219 17.95 -16.76 0.54
N VAL A 220 17.38 -17.21 -0.59
CA VAL A 220 16.88 -16.33 -1.67
C VAL A 220 15.58 -16.86 -2.26
N ILE A 221 14.48 -16.15 -2.00
CA ILE A 221 13.14 -16.43 -2.52
C ILE A 221 12.76 -15.48 -3.66
N ASN A 222 11.90 -15.94 -4.58
CA ASN A 222 11.23 -15.07 -5.54
C ASN A 222 9.82 -14.83 -5.01
N VAL A 223 9.41 -13.58 -4.89
CA VAL A 223 8.09 -13.17 -4.41
C VAL A 223 7.30 -12.63 -5.60
N HIS A 224 6.08 -13.13 -5.78
CA HIS A 224 5.17 -12.78 -6.86
C HIS A 224 3.86 -12.29 -6.27
N VAL A 225 3.39 -11.12 -6.71
CA VAL A 225 2.02 -10.64 -6.49
C VAL A 225 1.36 -10.46 -7.86
N ASP A 226 0.28 -11.18 -8.15
CA ASP A 226 -0.47 -11.13 -9.41
C ASP A 226 -1.99 -10.95 -9.16
N ASP A 227 -2.84 -10.86 -10.18
CA ASP A 227 -4.30 -10.68 -10.00
C ASP A 227 -5.11 -12.00 -10.11
N HIS A 228 -4.42 -13.14 -10.15
CA HIS A 228 -4.96 -14.46 -10.41
C HIS A 228 -5.20 -15.27 -9.13
N ILE A 229 -5.65 -16.52 -9.30
CA ILE A 229 -5.72 -17.52 -8.23
C ILE A 229 -4.32 -17.76 -7.64
N SER A 230 -4.21 -17.64 -6.32
CA SER A 230 -2.94 -17.54 -5.57
C SER A 230 -2.16 -16.27 -5.90
N TRP A 231 -2.88 -15.14 -5.80
CA TRP A 231 -2.44 -13.77 -6.06
C TRP A 231 -1.17 -13.35 -5.29
N PHE A 232 -0.92 -13.88 -4.09
CA PHE A 232 0.36 -13.71 -3.40
C PHE A 232 1.03 -15.07 -3.20
N ARG A 233 2.20 -15.26 -3.80
CA ARG A 233 2.97 -16.51 -3.72
C ARG A 233 4.47 -16.28 -3.61
N VAL A 234 5.15 -17.29 -3.08
CA VAL A 234 6.61 -17.33 -3.00
C VAL A 234 7.10 -18.60 -3.72
N GLU A 235 8.04 -18.45 -4.64
CA GLU A 235 8.64 -19.59 -5.34
C GLU A 235 9.67 -20.34 -4.48
N LYS A 236 10.27 -21.40 -5.05
CA LYS A 236 11.33 -22.20 -4.44
C LYS A 236 10.97 -22.88 -3.10
N VAL A 237 9.72 -22.82 -2.64
CA VAL A 237 9.18 -23.63 -1.52
C VAL A 237 8.66 -25.00 -1.97
N GLU A 238 8.75 -26.01 -1.12
CA GLU A 238 8.22 -27.36 -1.38
C GLU A 238 6.69 -27.33 -1.50
N ARG A 239 6.11 -28.09 -2.44
CA ARG A 239 4.64 -28.15 -2.65
C ARG A 239 3.88 -28.61 -1.41
N ASN A 240 4.54 -29.38 -0.54
CA ASN A 240 3.97 -29.86 0.72
C ASN A 240 4.19 -28.80 1.82
N CYS A 241 3.61 -27.61 1.62
CA CYS A 241 3.39 -26.67 2.72
C CYS A 241 2.57 -27.39 3.80
N TYR A 242 3.11 -27.52 5.01
CA TYR A 242 2.47 -28.26 6.09
C TYR A 242 1.34 -27.44 6.72
N VAL A 243 0.23 -27.22 5.99
CA VAL A 243 -1.00 -26.61 6.52
C VAL A 243 -1.71 -27.61 7.45
N SER A 244 -1.05 -27.89 8.57
CA SER A 244 -1.57 -28.70 9.65
C SER A 244 -2.48 -27.80 10.49
N PHE A 245 -3.78 -27.82 10.18
CA PHE A 245 -4.82 -27.10 10.93
C PHE A 245 -4.81 -27.44 12.44
N SER A 246 -4.23 -28.59 12.83
CA SER A 246 -3.99 -28.95 14.22
C SER A 246 -2.89 -28.12 14.92
N SER A 247 -2.03 -27.39 14.20
CA SER A 247 -0.94 -26.55 14.74
C SER A 247 -1.01 -25.06 14.38
N CYS A 248 -1.76 -24.67 13.34
CA CYS A 248 -1.93 -23.27 12.93
C CYS A 248 -3.43 -22.90 12.89
N LYS A 249 -3.82 -21.79 13.55
CA LYS A 249 -5.16 -21.19 13.39
C LYS A 249 -5.22 -20.37 12.10
N PRO A 250 -6.37 -20.29 11.41
CA PRO A 250 -6.56 -19.30 10.37
C PRO A 250 -6.61 -17.89 10.97
N LEU A 251 -6.07 -16.93 10.22
CA LEU A 251 -6.48 -15.55 10.30
C LEU A 251 -7.51 -15.32 9.20
N CYS A 252 -8.42 -14.38 9.43
CA CYS A 252 -9.37 -13.93 8.43
C CYS A 252 -9.25 -12.42 8.35
N ILE A 253 -9.10 -11.86 7.15
CA ILE A 253 -9.21 -10.41 6.97
C ILE A 253 -10.62 -10.13 6.47
N ASN A 254 -11.23 -9.03 6.91
CA ASN A 254 -12.57 -8.67 6.45
C ASN A 254 -12.59 -8.38 4.94
N ASN A 255 -13.68 -8.83 4.31
CA ASN A 255 -14.16 -8.63 2.94
C ASN A 255 -13.12 -8.20 1.87
N ASP A 256 -12.87 -9.10 0.93
CA ASP A 256 -11.96 -8.95 -0.23
C ASP A 256 -12.15 -7.62 -1.00
N GLU A 257 -13.39 -7.13 -1.12
CA GLU A 257 -13.69 -5.83 -1.75
C GLU A 257 -13.02 -4.64 -1.05
N ASP A 258 -12.95 -4.61 0.29
CA ASP A 258 -12.31 -3.53 1.04
C ASP A 258 -10.80 -3.54 0.77
N LEU A 259 -10.17 -4.73 0.73
CA LEU A 259 -8.75 -4.93 0.44
C LEU A 259 -8.37 -4.61 -1.01
N ILE A 260 -9.32 -4.76 -1.94
CA ILE A 260 -9.17 -4.40 -3.35
C ILE A 260 -9.39 -2.90 -3.56
N GLU A 261 -10.38 -2.26 -2.90
CA GLU A 261 -10.54 -0.79 -2.87
C GLU A 261 -9.32 -0.12 -2.18
N GLU A 262 -8.71 -0.74 -1.16
CA GLU A 262 -7.48 -0.27 -0.50
C GLU A 262 -6.17 -0.62 -1.26
N GLY A 263 -6.23 -1.40 -2.35
CA GLY A 263 -5.09 -1.68 -3.24
C GLY A 263 -4.08 -2.74 -2.76
N LEU A 264 -4.38 -3.48 -1.70
CA LEU A 264 -3.44 -4.40 -1.03
C LEU A 264 -3.33 -5.79 -1.67
N ILE A 265 -4.33 -6.20 -2.46
CA ILE A 265 -4.41 -7.55 -3.07
C ILE A 265 -3.92 -7.56 -4.52
N LYS A 266 -4.35 -6.59 -5.32
CA LYS A 266 -4.02 -6.56 -6.75
C LYS A 266 -2.74 -5.74 -6.96
N PRO A 267 -1.78 -6.19 -7.78
CA PRO A 267 -0.54 -5.47 -8.09
C PRO A 267 -0.81 -4.28 -9.02
N ILE A 268 -1.58 -3.31 -8.51
CA ILE A 268 -1.92 -2.09 -9.22
C ILE A 268 -0.62 -1.32 -9.50
N THR A 269 -0.53 -0.78 -10.72
CA THR A 269 0.39 0.30 -11.06
C THR A 269 -0.43 1.47 -11.60
N TRP A 270 0.05 2.68 -11.35
CA TRP A 270 -0.68 3.88 -11.75
C TRP A 270 -0.08 4.45 -13.03
N LYS A 271 -0.88 4.52 -14.09
CA LYS A 271 -0.43 5.13 -15.34
C LYS A 271 -0.10 6.61 -15.13
N ILE A 272 1.03 7.05 -15.67
CA ILE A 272 1.48 8.43 -15.66
C ILE A 272 0.92 9.14 -16.90
N GLU A 273 0.12 10.18 -16.67
CA GLU A 273 -0.41 11.08 -17.71
C GLU A 273 0.18 12.49 -17.62
N ASP A 274 1.13 12.71 -16.71
CA ASP A 274 1.92 13.94 -16.64
C ASP A 274 2.73 14.16 -17.93
N LYS A 275 2.55 15.32 -18.54
CA LYS A 275 3.21 15.75 -19.77
C LYS A 275 4.70 16.06 -19.58
N SER A 276 5.18 16.15 -18.34
CA SER A 276 6.62 16.22 -18.04
C SER A 276 7.34 14.88 -18.33
N HIS A 277 6.62 13.76 -18.36
CA HIS A 277 7.16 12.40 -18.47
C HIS A 277 7.09 11.80 -19.90
N VAL A 278 7.02 12.65 -20.92
CA VAL A 278 6.82 12.22 -22.31
C VAL A 278 8.07 11.53 -22.88
N GLY A 279 7.87 10.34 -23.46
CA GLY A 279 8.88 9.64 -24.27
C GLY A 279 9.69 8.57 -23.54
N SER A 280 9.40 8.26 -22.27
CA SER A 280 10.03 7.13 -21.57
C SER A 280 9.36 5.78 -21.91
N TYR A 281 10.09 4.67 -21.75
CA TYR A 281 9.55 3.30 -21.81
C TYR A 281 8.86 2.85 -20.50
N TYR A 282 8.61 3.79 -19.59
CA TYR A 282 8.31 3.55 -18.18
C TYR A 282 7.15 4.46 -17.73
N ASP A 283 5.97 4.28 -18.33
CA ASP A 283 4.77 5.12 -18.11
C ASP A 283 3.89 4.65 -16.93
N GLU A 284 4.36 3.70 -16.13
CA GLU A 284 3.66 3.20 -14.93
C GLU A 284 4.44 3.50 -13.65
N LEU A 285 3.74 3.95 -12.60
CA LEU A 285 4.28 4.18 -11.27
C LEU A 285 3.95 3.01 -10.32
N LEU A 286 4.97 2.52 -9.61
CA LEU A 286 4.87 1.58 -8.49
C LEU A 286 5.49 2.23 -7.24
N ALA A 287 4.68 2.54 -6.23
CA ALA A 287 5.21 2.78 -4.89
C ALA A 287 5.36 1.44 -4.17
N PHE A 288 6.54 1.14 -3.61
CA PHE A 288 6.79 -0.07 -2.82
C PHE A 288 7.26 0.33 -1.41
N TYR A 289 6.40 0.08 -0.43
CA TYR A 289 6.55 0.53 0.94
C TYR A 289 7.01 -0.62 1.83
N LEU A 290 8.27 -0.60 2.27
CA LEU A 290 8.68 -1.42 3.41
C LEU A 290 8.10 -0.82 4.69
N LEU A 291 7.35 -1.62 5.44
CA LEU A 291 6.70 -1.22 6.68
C LEU A 291 7.62 -1.52 7.88
N PRO A 292 7.53 -0.77 8.98
CA PRO A 292 8.27 -1.09 10.20
C PRO A 292 7.75 -2.40 10.81
N GLN A 293 8.57 -3.10 11.59
CA GLN A 293 8.17 -4.35 12.26
C GLN A 293 6.92 -4.21 13.16
N LYS A 294 6.65 -3.01 13.70
CA LYS A 294 5.42 -2.73 14.47
C LYS A 294 4.12 -2.75 13.63
N ALA A 295 4.21 -2.70 12.30
CA ALA A 295 3.08 -2.87 11.38
C ALA A 295 2.51 -4.29 11.40
N SER A 296 3.25 -5.24 11.99
CA SER A 296 2.88 -6.65 12.08
C SER A 296 2.52 -7.09 13.50
N PHE A 297 1.90 -8.25 13.60
CA PHE A 297 1.62 -8.94 14.85
C PHE A 297 2.73 -9.91 15.27
N GLN A 298 3.04 -9.97 16.57
CA GLN A 298 3.69 -11.15 17.13
C GLN A 298 2.70 -12.33 17.19
N ARG A 299 3.18 -13.55 16.89
CA ARG A 299 2.50 -14.81 17.22
C ARG A 299 3.14 -15.56 18.37
N ASP A 300 2.32 -16.34 19.07
CA ASP A 300 2.77 -17.43 19.95
C ASP A 300 2.03 -18.73 19.58
N GLY A 301 2.72 -19.57 18.81
CA GLY A 301 2.16 -20.74 18.15
C GLY A 301 0.94 -20.40 17.29
N LYS A 302 -0.25 -20.68 17.83
CA LYS A 302 -1.54 -20.46 17.18
C LYS A 302 -2.12 -19.05 17.37
N ASN A 303 -1.77 -18.36 18.44
CA ASN A 303 -2.50 -17.17 18.88
C ASN A 303 -1.74 -15.89 18.55
N ILE A 304 -2.48 -14.80 18.36
CA ILE A 304 -1.88 -13.47 18.20
C ILE A 304 -1.48 -12.91 19.57
N LYS A 305 -0.23 -12.47 19.71
CA LYS A 305 0.23 -11.61 20.82
C LYS A 305 0.01 -10.15 20.45
N ARG A 306 -1.17 -9.65 20.81
CA ARG A 306 -1.59 -8.26 20.60
C ARG A 306 -0.81 -7.31 21.51
N ASN A 307 -0.54 -6.09 21.03
CA ASN A 307 0.21 -5.06 21.74
C ASN A 307 1.66 -5.45 22.15
N VAL A 308 2.23 -6.51 21.56
CA VAL A 308 3.65 -6.86 21.70
C VAL A 308 4.33 -6.62 20.35
N PRO A 309 5.31 -5.71 20.26
CA PRO A 309 6.01 -5.45 18.99
C PRO A 309 6.87 -6.64 18.57
N LEU A 310 7.04 -6.82 17.26
CA LEU A 310 8.06 -7.69 16.72
C LEU A 310 9.47 -7.13 16.99
N ASN A 311 10.37 -7.99 17.43
CA ASN A 311 11.80 -7.69 17.59
C ASN A 311 12.56 -8.33 16.41
N GLY A 312 13.02 -7.49 15.48
CA GLY A 312 13.73 -7.93 14.28
C GLY A 312 13.87 -6.80 13.24
N PRO A 313 14.22 -7.14 11.97
CA PRO A 313 14.69 -8.45 11.55
C PRO A 313 16.07 -8.75 12.16
N ASN A 314 16.25 -9.96 12.67
CA ASN A 314 17.52 -10.39 13.29
C ASN A 314 18.61 -10.69 12.25
N CYS A 315 18.21 -11.16 11.08
CA CYS A 315 19.07 -11.34 9.91
C CYS A 315 19.08 -10.08 9.04
N LYS A 316 20.13 -9.93 8.23
CA LYS A 316 20.18 -8.93 7.17
C LYS A 316 19.29 -9.37 6.01
N ILE A 317 18.30 -8.55 5.68
CA ILE A 317 17.35 -8.78 4.61
C ILE A 317 17.63 -7.80 3.47
N GLU A 318 17.59 -8.28 2.23
CA GLU A 318 17.75 -7.47 1.01
C GLU A 318 16.58 -7.78 0.06
N ILE A 319 15.92 -6.75 -0.48
CA ILE A 319 14.96 -6.90 -1.58
C ILE A 319 15.59 -6.39 -2.88
N LYS A 320 15.38 -7.10 -3.98
CA LYS A 320 15.91 -6.76 -5.31
C LYS A 320 14.85 -6.84 -6.41
N PHE A 321 14.56 -5.71 -7.04
CA PHE A 321 13.77 -5.61 -8.27
C PHE A 321 14.65 -5.83 -9.51
N SER A 322 14.05 -6.33 -10.60
CA SER A 322 14.70 -6.39 -11.91
C SER A 322 14.91 -4.98 -12.49
N GLY A 323 16.16 -4.60 -12.74
CA GLY A 323 16.52 -3.33 -13.39
C GLY A 323 16.24 -3.29 -14.89
N GLN A 324 15.67 -4.35 -15.48
CA GLN A 324 15.14 -4.37 -16.84
C GLN A 324 13.66 -3.92 -16.91
N ASP A 325 12.93 -4.16 -15.81
CA ASP A 325 11.47 -4.00 -15.72
C ASP A 325 11.09 -2.87 -14.76
N TYR A 326 12.00 -2.49 -13.85
CA TYR A 326 11.84 -1.43 -12.86
C TYR A 326 12.99 -0.41 -12.94
N LYS A 327 12.69 0.86 -12.67
CA LYS A 327 13.67 1.96 -12.51
C LYS A 327 13.35 2.80 -11.29
N LEU A 328 14.36 3.05 -10.46
CA LEU A 328 14.23 3.91 -9.29
C LEU A 328 14.00 5.38 -9.71
N LEU A 329 12.97 6.00 -9.13
CA LEU A 329 12.78 7.44 -9.16
C LEU A 329 13.48 8.12 -7.98
N ILE A 330 14.21 9.18 -8.30
CA ILE A 330 14.88 10.07 -7.35
C ILE A 330 14.51 11.52 -7.65
N ASN A 331 14.77 12.38 -6.68
CA ASN A 331 14.58 13.81 -6.85
C ASN A 331 15.43 14.33 -8.02
N GLU A 332 14.92 15.33 -8.74
CA GLU A 332 15.82 16.20 -9.49
C GLU A 332 16.77 16.89 -8.52
N LYS A 333 18.02 17.09 -8.96
CA LYS A 333 18.87 18.08 -8.30
C LYS A 333 18.24 19.43 -8.57
N GLU A 334 18.02 20.21 -7.51
CA GLU A 334 17.90 21.65 -7.69
C GLU A 334 19.22 22.11 -8.35
N GLU A 335 19.16 22.49 -9.62
CA GLU A 335 20.30 23.16 -10.25
C GLU A 335 20.61 24.39 -9.40
N PRO A 336 21.89 24.64 -9.05
CA PRO A 336 22.24 25.72 -8.14
C PRO A 336 21.72 27.03 -8.73
N SER A 337 20.70 27.59 -8.07
CA SER A 337 19.96 28.77 -8.55
C SER A 337 20.97 29.82 -8.97
N THR A 338 21.02 30.08 -10.28
CA THR A 338 21.96 31.06 -10.85
C THR A 338 21.38 32.43 -10.60
N GLU A 339 21.40 32.85 -9.32
CA GLU A 339 20.98 34.17 -8.90
C GLU A 339 21.73 35.21 -9.74
N PRO A 340 21.04 36.14 -10.42
CA PRO A 340 21.69 37.13 -11.24
C PRO A 340 22.57 38.00 -10.33
N SER A 341 23.89 37.86 -10.48
CA SER A 341 24.90 38.48 -9.62
C SER A 341 24.81 40.01 -9.70
N THR A 342 23.95 40.57 -8.85
CA THR A 342 23.56 41.97 -8.88
C THR A 342 24.62 42.75 -8.12
N LEU A 343 25.64 43.19 -8.86
CA LEU A 343 26.91 43.74 -8.38
C LEU A 343 26.75 45.08 -7.62
N SER A 344 26.17 45.02 -6.43
CA SER A 344 25.85 46.17 -5.59
C SER A 344 27.07 46.67 -4.81
N THR A 345 27.77 47.63 -5.40
CA THR A 345 28.91 48.31 -4.79
C THR A 345 28.47 49.14 -3.57
N ILE A 346 28.73 48.66 -2.36
CA ILE A 346 28.55 49.43 -1.11
C ILE A 346 29.86 49.47 -0.32
N LYS A 347 30.24 50.68 0.13
CA LYS A 347 31.49 50.95 0.86
C LYS A 347 31.37 50.64 2.37
N PRO A 348 32.48 50.33 3.07
CA PRO A 348 32.46 49.89 4.46
C PRO A 348 32.30 51.04 5.47
N TRP A 349 31.61 50.79 6.60
CA TRP A 349 31.70 51.61 7.81
C TRP A 349 31.77 50.75 9.09
N TRP A 350 32.85 50.96 9.82
CA TRP A 350 33.28 50.35 11.09
C TRP A 350 32.28 50.35 12.26
N LYS A 351 32.28 49.25 13.03
CA LYS A 351 32.36 49.29 14.51
C LYS A 351 33.02 48.01 15.07
N LYS A 352 33.46 48.03 16.34
CA LYS A 352 34.42 47.09 16.96
C LYS A 352 33.84 46.40 18.20
N SER A 353 34.27 45.14 18.45
CA SER A 353 34.32 44.45 19.77
C SER A 353 32.94 44.15 20.42
N THR A 354 32.70 43.22 21.34
CA THR A 354 33.44 42.09 22.03
C THR A 354 32.34 41.08 22.47
N THR A 355 32.50 39.81 22.87
CA THR A 355 33.62 38.95 23.34
C THR A 355 33.31 37.47 23.01
N SER A 356 34.24 36.54 23.25
CA SER A 356 33.98 35.09 23.31
C SER A 356 33.06 34.67 24.46
N HIS A 357 32.26 33.63 24.27
CA HIS A 357 31.90 32.66 25.32
C HIS A 357 31.41 31.33 24.74
N ASP A 358 31.70 30.23 25.43
CA ASP A 358 31.30 28.87 25.07
C ASP A 358 29.79 28.65 25.21
N PHE A 359 29.19 27.96 24.23
CA PHE A 359 27.80 27.52 24.30
C PHE A 359 27.69 26.04 24.68
N ASN A 360 27.58 25.79 25.99
CA ASN A 360 27.04 24.52 26.48
C ASN A 360 25.57 24.40 26.02
N ILE A 361 25.24 23.34 25.28
CA ILE A 361 23.87 23.06 24.85
C ILE A 361 23.09 22.49 26.04
N ILE A 362 22.47 23.37 26.82
CA ILE A 362 21.50 23.00 27.85
C ILE A 362 20.16 22.71 27.17
N THR A 363 19.70 21.47 27.24
CA THR A 363 18.41 21.04 26.67
C THR A 363 17.24 21.51 27.53
N THR A 364 16.69 22.68 27.21
CA THR A 364 15.50 23.23 27.88
C THR A 364 14.23 22.53 27.41
N THR A 365 13.61 21.71 28.28
CA THR A 365 12.37 20.97 27.99
C THR A 365 11.13 21.87 28.01
N THR A 366 10.83 22.49 26.88
CA THR A 366 9.62 23.31 26.70
C THR A 366 8.36 22.45 26.73
N LYS A 367 7.50 22.63 27.74
CA LYS A 367 6.16 22.01 27.78
C LYS A 367 5.31 22.48 26.60
N SER A 368 5.15 21.63 25.59
CA SER A 368 4.18 21.86 24.52
C SER A 368 2.76 21.94 25.08
N ARG A 369 1.96 22.88 24.57
CA ARG A 369 0.58 23.10 25.02
C ARG A 369 -0.37 22.07 24.39
N ASN A 370 -1.33 21.59 25.16
CA ASN A 370 -2.42 20.74 24.68
C ASN A 370 -3.25 21.46 23.59
N TRP A 371 -3.04 21.11 22.32
CA TRP A 371 -3.99 21.39 21.26
C TRP A 371 -5.05 20.29 21.23
N LYS A 372 -6.22 20.57 21.85
CA LYS A 372 -7.42 19.76 21.66
C LYS A 372 -7.96 19.97 20.24
N TYR A 373 -7.45 19.21 19.28
CA TYR A 373 -8.07 19.13 17.96
C TYR A 373 -9.45 18.47 18.08
N PHE A 374 -10.49 19.28 17.90
CA PHE A 374 -11.88 18.86 17.92
C PHE A 374 -12.20 18.17 16.58
N TRP A 375 -11.85 16.90 16.47
CA TRP A 375 -12.14 16.09 15.29
C TRP A 375 -13.65 15.92 15.10
N LEU A 376 -14.23 16.74 14.23
CA LEU A 376 -15.47 16.39 13.53
C LEU A 376 -15.20 15.09 12.78
N ARG A 377 -15.73 13.98 13.31
CA ARG A 377 -15.62 12.67 12.64
C ARG A 377 -16.28 12.78 11.26
N PRO A 378 -15.58 12.47 10.15
CA PRO A 378 -16.30 12.04 8.96
C PRO A 378 -17.04 10.75 9.35
N THR A 379 -18.37 10.80 9.35
CA THR A 379 -19.19 9.60 9.55
C THR A 379 -18.90 8.64 8.41
N LYS A 380 -18.36 7.43 8.71
CA LYS A 380 -18.15 6.36 7.73
C LYS A 380 -19.44 6.21 6.90
N LYS A 381 -19.41 6.61 5.63
CA LYS A 381 -20.51 6.32 4.70
C LYS A 381 -20.65 4.80 4.66
N SER A 382 -21.86 4.32 4.93
CA SER A 382 -22.12 2.89 4.88
C SER A 382 -22.22 2.46 3.41
N ASN A 383 -21.96 1.19 3.09
CA ASN A 383 -22.39 0.65 1.79
C ASN A 383 -23.92 0.78 1.60
N ARG A 384 -24.69 0.93 2.69
CA ARG A 384 -26.10 1.35 2.67
C ARG A 384 -26.31 2.66 1.88
N ASP A 385 -25.37 3.59 1.92
CA ASP A 385 -25.43 4.86 1.19
C ASP A 385 -25.15 4.66 -0.31
N LYS A 386 -24.19 3.78 -0.69
CA LYS A 386 -24.01 3.35 -2.10
C LYS A 386 -25.34 2.78 -2.66
N TYR A 387 -26.03 1.92 -1.89
CA TYR A 387 -27.33 1.35 -2.26
C TYR A 387 -28.49 2.36 -2.27
N ILE A 388 -28.56 3.28 -1.30
CA ILE A 388 -29.58 4.35 -1.27
C ILE A 388 -29.42 5.27 -2.48
N THR A 389 -28.20 5.65 -2.85
CA THR A 389 -27.93 6.46 -4.06
C THR A 389 -28.39 5.72 -5.32
N PHE A 390 -28.07 4.43 -5.47
CA PHE A 390 -28.53 3.64 -6.62
C PHE A 390 -30.07 3.52 -6.67
N ALA A 391 -30.72 3.23 -5.54
CA ALA A 391 -32.18 3.16 -5.46
C ALA A 391 -32.85 4.50 -5.81
N LEU A 392 -32.29 5.64 -5.36
CA LEU A 392 -32.76 6.96 -5.73
C LEU A 392 -32.59 7.23 -7.23
N VAL A 393 -31.49 6.82 -7.86
CA VAL A 393 -31.31 6.95 -9.32
C VAL A 393 -32.37 6.13 -10.07
N VAL A 394 -32.61 4.87 -9.68
CA VAL A 394 -33.64 4.01 -10.31
C VAL A 394 -35.04 4.60 -10.15
N VAL A 395 -35.40 5.09 -8.96
CA VAL A 395 -36.70 5.75 -8.72
C VAL A 395 -36.85 7.02 -9.57
N ASN A 396 -35.81 7.84 -9.72
CA ASN A 396 -35.85 9.02 -10.58
C ASN A 396 -36.03 8.66 -12.07
N ILE A 397 -35.39 7.59 -12.55
CA ILE A 397 -35.59 7.08 -13.92
C ILE A 397 -37.05 6.63 -14.13
N ILE A 398 -37.61 5.86 -13.20
CA ILE A 398 -39.00 5.39 -13.26
C ILE A 398 -39.98 6.57 -13.27
N LEU A 399 -39.76 7.58 -12.42
CA LEU A 399 -40.59 8.79 -12.38
C LEU A 399 -40.50 9.58 -13.69
N LEU A 400 -39.32 9.69 -14.29
CA LEU A 400 -39.10 10.42 -15.54
C LEU A 400 -39.74 9.71 -16.74
N VAL A 401 -39.62 8.38 -16.84
CA VAL A 401 -40.31 7.57 -17.85
C VAL A 401 -41.84 7.68 -17.68
N SER A 402 -42.34 7.65 -16.45
CA SER A 402 -43.76 7.84 -16.14
C SER A 402 -44.27 9.22 -16.56
N LEU A 403 -43.50 10.28 -16.28
CA LEU A 403 -43.81 11.65 -16.67
C LEU A 403 -43.88 11.81 -18.19
N VAL A 404 -42.89 11.26 -18.92
CA VAL A 404 -42.88 11.27 -20.40
C VAL A 404 -44.09 10.51 -20.96
N SER A 405 -44.42 9.36 -20.39
CA SER A 405 -45.59 8.55 -20.81
C SER A 405 -46.91 9.32 -20.65
N VAL A 406 -47.09 10.01 -19.52
CA VAL A 406 -48.26 10.87 -19.28
C VAL A 406 -48.28 12.07 -20.21
N LEU A 407 -47.14 12.71 -20.48
CA LEU A 407 -47.07 13.84 -21.43
C LEU A 407 -47.42 13.40 -22.86
N CYS A 408 -46.91 12.26 -23.33
CA CYS A 408 -47.28 11.69 -24.62
C CYS A 408 -48.78 11.37 -24.69
N TRP A 409 -49.35 10.74 -23.66
CA TRP A 409 -50.80 10.48 -23.57
C TRP A 409 -51.63 11.77 -23.65
N CYS A 410 -51.25 12.79 -22.89
CA CYS A 410 -51.90 14.11 -22.92
C CYS A 410 -51.74 14.87 -24.24
N CYS A 411 -50.75 14.54 -25.07
CA CYS A 411 -50.64 15.04 -26.44
C CYS A 411 -51.60 14.30 -27.38
N PHE A 412 -51.55 12.97 -27.44
CA PHE A 412 -52.39 12.17 -28.35
C PHE A 412 -53.89 12.36 -28.09
N CYS A 413 -54.35 12.25 -26.84
CA CYS A 413 -55.77 12.44 -26.48
C CYS A 413 -56.27 13.90 -26.63
N ARG A 414 -55.44 14.82 -27.13
CA ARG A 414 -55.81 16.21 -27.43
C ARG A 414 -56.07 16.43 -28.93
N GLU A 415 -55.63 15.53 -29.80
CA GLU A 415 -55.91 15.60 -31.24
C GLU A 415 -57.27 14.97 -31.58
N GLU A 416 -57.70 13.92 -30.86
CA GLU A 416 -59.03 13.28 -30.99
C GLU A 416 -60.23 14.16 -30.58
N LYS A 417 -60.03 15.45 -30.29
CA LYS A 417 -61.07 16.42 -29.91
C LYS A 417 -61.00 17.72 -30.73
N LYS A 418 -60.60 17.60 -31.98
CA LYS A 418 -60.70 18.61 -33.04
C LYS A 418 -61.38 18.02 -34.27
#